data_AF-A0A2P6PQ01-F1
#
_entry.id   AF-A0A2P6PQ01-F1
#
_cell.length_a   1.000
_cell.length_b   1.000
_cell.length_c   1.000
_cell.angle_alpha   90.00
_cell.angle_beta   90.00
_cell.angle_gamma   90.00
#
_symmetry.space_group_name_H-M   'P 1'
#
loop_
_entity.id
_entity.type
_entity.pdbx_description
1 polymer ?
#
loop_
_entity_poly.entity_id
_entity_poly.type
_entity_poly.pdbx_seq_one_letter_code
_entity_poly.pdbx_strand_id
1 'polypeptide(L)'
;MIRFLGNNKLNGALSESKSSSLLNVDLSYNNLVGSIPSWVNGTSLQLSLVANNFTLDSSNSRKLSRDNYGDYVIPRGSHQV
;
A
#
# COMPACT_ATOMS: atom_id res chain seq x y z
N MET A 1 -12.27 0.99 13.91
CA MET A 1 -12.21 -0.49 13.98
C MET A 1 -10.93 -0.94 13.29
N ILE A 2 -10.18 -1.86 13.89
CA ILE A 2 -8.93 -2.40 13.34
C ILE A 2 -9.25 -3.64 12.51
N ARG A 3 -8.71 -3.73 11.29
CA ARG A 3 -8.95 -4.86 10.37
C ARG A 3 -7.63 -5.52 9.99
N PHE A 4 -7.44 -6.77 10.39
CA PHE A 4 -6.28 -7.58 10.01
C PHE A 4 -6.68 -8.52 8.87
N LEU A 5 -6.14 -8.27 7.69
CA LEU A 5 -6.37 -9.04 6.46
C LEU A 5 -5.04 -9.46 5.82
N GLY A 6 -3.94 -9.36 6.56
CA GLY A 6 -2.62 -9.79 6.10
C GLY A 6 -2.53 -11.30 5.89
N ASN A 7 -1.58 -11.73 5.07
CA ASN A 7 -1.30 -13.13 4.75
C ASN A 7 -2.52 -13.90 4.23
N ASN A 8 -3.23 -13.29 3.29
CA ASN A 8 -4.36 -13.89 2.59
C ASN A 8 -4.05 -13.98 1.09
N LYS A 9 -5.06 -14.39 0.30
CA LYS A 9 -4.97 -14.46 -1.16
C LYS A 9 -5.80 -13.36 -1.84
N LEU A 10 -6.00 -12.22 -1.17
CA LEU A 10 -6.78 -11.12 -1.71
C LEU A 10 -6.10 -10.60 -2.98
N ASN A 11 -6.89 -10.30 -4.01
CA ASN A 11 -6.42 -9.88 -5.32
C ASN A 11 -7.27 -8.73 -5.86
N GLY A 12 -6.82 -8.14 -6.98
CA GLY A 12 -7.46 -6.98 -7.59
C GLY A 12 -6.91 -5.66 -7.06
N ALA A 13 -7.48 -4.56 -7.55
CA ALA A 13 -7.06 -3.21 -7.19
C ALA A 13 -7.78 -2.70 -5.94
N LEU A 14 -7.08 -1.86 -5.17
CA LEU A 14 -7.71 -1.10 -4.11
C LEU A 14 -8.69 -0.07 -4.70
N SER A 15 -9.86 0.06 -4.08
CA SER A 15 -10.82 1.08 -4.47
C SER A 15 -10.26 2.49 -4.25
N GLU A 16 -10.64 3.43 -5.13
CA GLU A 16 -10.31 4.85 -4.98
C GLU A 16 -11.02 5.50 -3.79
N SER A 17 -12.00 4.82 -3.20
CA SER A 17 -12.73 5.27 -2.02
C SER A 17 -12.47 4.35 -0.83
N LYS A 18 -12.39 4.93 0.37
CA LYS A 18 -12.32 4.19 1.64
C LYS A 18 -13.48 4.59 2.55
N SER A 19 -13.78 3.74 3.53
CA SER A 19 -14.64 4.13 4.65
C SER A 19 -13.98 5.26 5.47
N SER A 20 -14.77 6.26 5.88
CA SER A 20 -14.34 7.34 6.77
C SER A 20 -13.95 6.80 8.16
N SER A 21 -14.55 5.70 8.61
CA SER A 21 -14.29 5.06 9.91
C SER A 21 -13.08 4.12 9.92
N LEU A 22 -12.41 3.93 8.77
CA LEU A 22 -11.23 3.09 8.66
C LEU A 22 -10.01 3.86 9.19
N LEU A 23 -9.45 3.36 10.30
CA LEU A 23 -8.32 3.96 11.02
C LEU A 23 -7.08 3.06 10.99
N ASN A 24 -7.26 1.74 10.93
CA ASN A 24 -6.15 0.78 10.94
C ASN A 24 -6.51 -0.41 10.07
N VAL A 25 -5.64 -0.75 9.12
CA VAL A 25 -5.81 -1.95 8.29
C VAL A 25 -4.46 -2.54 7.89
N ASP A 26 -4.33 -3.85 8.03
CA ASP A 26 -3.20 -4.60 7.51
C ASP A 26 -3.64 -5.43 6.30
N LEU A 27 -3.07 -5.14 5.14
CA LEU A 27 -3.29 -5.86 3.88
C LEU A 27 -1.98 -6.48 3.37
N SER A 28 -0.97 -6.60 4.22
CA SER A 28 0.34 -7.13 3.82
C SER A 28 0.27 -8.59 3.37
N TYR A 29 1.23 -9.02 2.55
CA TYR A 29 1.33 -10.41 2.07
C TYR A 29 0.03 -10.89 1.41
N ASN A 30 -0.41 -10.17 0.39
CA ASN A 30 -1.55 -10.51 -0.47
C ASN A 30 -1.13 -10.39 -1.95
N ASN A 31 -2.08 -10.59 -2.86
CA ASN A 31 -1.90 -10.51 -4.31
C ASN A 31 -2.55 -9.25 -4.91
N LEU A 32 -2.64 -8.15 -4.14
CA LEU A 32 -3.26 -6.91 -4.61
C LEU A 32 -2.40 -6.25 -5.70
N VAL A 33 -3.05 -5.65 -6.69
CA VAL A 33 -2.43 -5.10 -7.92
C VAL A 33 -2.93 -3.69 -8.24
N GLY A 34 -2.35 -3.03 -9.24
CA GLY A 34 -2.79 -1.71 -9.72
C GLY A 34 -2.16 -0.54 -8.96
N SER A 35 -2.69 0.67 -9.14
CA SER A 35 -2.16 1.89 -8.52
C SER A 35 -2.59 2.03 -7.06
N ILE A 36 -1.76 2.72 -6.27
CA ILE A 36 -2.05 3.04 -4.87
C ILE A 36 -3.03 4.23 -4.82
N PRO A 37 -4.21 4.10 -4.18
CA PRO A 37 -5.17 5.20 -4.08
C PRO A 37 -4.67 6.40 -3.28
N SER A 38 -5.21 7.59 -3.57
CA SER A 38 -4.81 8.85 -2.93
C SER A 38 -5.03 8.89 -1.41
N TRP A 39 -6.04 8.19 -0.90
CA TRP A 39 -6.37 8.15 0.53
C TRP A 39 -5.33 7.43 1.39
N VAL A 40 -4.41 6.67 0.79
CA VAL A 40 -3.32 5.99 1.49
C VAL A 40 -2.39 6.98 2.21
N ASN A 41 -2.29 8.21 1.71
CA ASN A 41 -1.49 9.27 2.32
C ASN A 41 -2.23 10.05 3.42
N GLY A 42 -3.35 9.53 3.93
CA GLY A 42 -4.12 10.17 4.99
C GLY A 42 -3.43 10.09 6.35
N THR A 43 -3.32 11.22 7.06
CA THR A 43 -2.59 11.37 8.33
C THR A 43 -3.15 10.55 9.51
N SER A 44 -4.39 10.08 9.43
CA SER A 44 -5.05 9.34 10.53
C SER A 44 -5.20 7.83 10.26
N LEU A 45 -4.62 7.32 9.17
CA LEU A 45 -4.71 5.91 8.79
C LEU A 45 -3.38 5.20 9.05
N GLN A 46 -3.42 4.13 9.84
CA GLN A 46 -2.32 3.17 9.93
C GLN A 46 -2.57 2.05 8.91
N LEU A 47 -1.69 1.92 7.92
CA LEU A 47 -1.85 0.99 6.80
C LEU A 47 -0.56 0.24 6.52
N SER A 48 -0.67 -1.09 6.33
CA SER A 48 0.41 -1.90 5.77
C SER A 48 -0.01 -2.49 4.43
N LEU A 49 0.77 -2.20 3.38
CA LEU A 49 0.62 -2.74 2.01
C LEU A 49 1.81 -3.62 1.59
N VAL A 50 2.73 -3.92 2.51
CA VAL A 50 3.97 -4.66 2.25
C VAL A 50 3.69 -6.00 1.57
N ALA A 51 4.58 -6.43 0.67
CA ALA A 51 4.45 -7.71 -0.03
C ALA A 51 3.12 -7.88 -0.79
N ASN A 52 2.82 -6.90 -1.65
CA ASN A 52 1.77 -6.94 -2.68
C ASN A 52 2.41 -6.58 -4.04
N ASN A 53 1.60 -6.53 -5.11
CA ASN A 53 2.05 -6.32 -6.48
C ASN A 53 1.52 -5.00 -7.09
N PHE A 54 1.61 -3.90 -6.33
CA PHE A 54 1.17 -2.57 -6.77
C PHE A 54 2.13 -1.94 -7.79
N THR A 55 1.58 -1.21 -8.75
CA THR A 55 2.35 -0.41 -9.71
C THR A 55 2.65 0.97 -9.13
N LEU A 56 3.93 1.38 -9.19
CA LEU A 56 4.35 2.72 -8.83
C LEU A 56 4.38 3.58 -10.09
N ASP A 57 3.48 4.57 -10.16
CA ASP A 57 3.55 5.63 -11.15
C ASP A 57 4.37 6.83 -10.61
N SER A 58 4.70 7.76 -11.50
CA SER A 58 5.49 8.96 -11.18
C SER A 58 4.84 9.88 -10.13
N SER A 59 3.54 9.69 -9.85
CA SER A 59 2.81 10.34 -8.76
C SER A 59 2.96 9.64 -7.39
N ASN A 60 3.32 8.36 -7.38
CA ASN A 60 3.49 7.56 -6.16
C ASN A 60 4.94 7.51 -5.65
N SER A 61 5.92 7.77 -6.53
CA SER A 61 7.35 7.83 -6.17
C SER A 61 7.68 8.95 -5.16
N ARG A 62 6.88 10.01 -5.10
CA ARG A 62 7.02 11.12 -4.13
C ARG A 62 6.25 10.91 -2.83
N LYS A 63 5.42 9.86 -2.74
CA LYS A 63 4.46 9.63 -1.64
C LYS A 63 4.89 8.53 -0.66
N LEU A 64 5.89 7.72 -1.01
CA LEU A 64 6.51 6.79 -0.08
C LEU A 64 7.54 7.56 0.75
N SER A 65 7.14 8.00 1.94
CA SER A 65 8.05 8.64 2.88
C SER A 65 9.12 7.64 3.33
N ARG A 66 10.38 8.04 3.15
CA ARG A 66 11.61 7.45 3.69
C ARG A 66 11.39 6.92 5.10
N ASP A 67 11.67 5.64 5.35
CA ASP A 67 11.75 5.16 6.72
C ASP A 67 13.02 5.70 7.41
N ASN A 68 13.12 5.54 8.73
CA ASN A 68 14.25 6.06 9.51
C ASN A 68 15.60 5.38 9.21
N TYR A 69 15.64 4.41 8.30
CA TYR A 69 16.86 3.74 7.84
C TYR A 69 17.33 4.22 6.46
N GLY A 70 16.57 5.11 5.81
CA GLY A 70 17.00 5.75 4.56
C GLY A 70 16.73 4.94 3.31
N ASP A 71 16.10 3.78 3.43
CA ASP A 71 15.84 2.87 2.31
C ASP A 71 14.47 3.11 1.70
N TYR A 72 14.43 3.14 0.37
CA TYR A 72 13.18 2.99 -0.36
C TYR A 72 12.74 1.53 -0.20
N VAL A 73 11.64 1.28 0.50
CA VAL A 73 11.01 -0.05 0.50
C VAL A 73 10.37 -0.26 -0.88
N ILE A 74 11.21 -0.65 -1.85
CA ILE A 74 10.78 -1.05 -3.18
C ILE A 74 10.15 -2.44 -3.08
N PRO A 75 8.88 -2.63 -3.47
CA PRO A 75 8.35 -3.96 -3.71
C PRO A 75 9.24 -4.61 -4.78
N ARG A 76 9.99 -5.66 -4.41
CA ARG A 76 10.83 -6.42 -5.35
C ARG A 76 9.96 -6.89 -6.52
N GLY A 77 10.02 -6.18 -7.65
CA GLY A 77 9.12 -6.46 -8.77
C GLY A 77 9.24 -5.59 -10.02
N SER A 78 10.13 -4.60 -10.09
CA SER A 78 10.44 -3.95 -11.37
C SER A 78 11.95 -3.96 -11.63
N HIS A 79 12.40 -5.02 -12.30
CA HIS A 79 13.54 -4.88 -13.21
C HIS A 79 13.17 -3.78 -14.20
N GLN A 80 13.76 -2.60 -14.04
CA GLN A 80 13.92 -1.66 -15.15
C GLN A 80 15.35 -1.84 -15.62
N VAL A 81 15.47 -2.09 -16.94
CA VAL A 81 16.74 -2.07 -17.69
C VAL A 81 17.53 -0.78 -17.46
#